data_AF-A0A4Q5P2E8-F1
#
_entry.id   AF-A0A4Q5P2E8-F1
#
_cell.length_a   1.000
_cell.length_b   1.000
_cell.length_c   1.000
_cell.angle_alpha   90.00
_cell.angle_beta   90.00
_cell.angle_gamma   90.00
#
_symmetry.space_group_name_H-M   'P 1'
#
loop_
_entity.id
_entity.type
_entity.pdbx_description
1 polymer ?
#
loop_
_entity_poly.entity_id
_entity_poly.type
_entity_poly.pdbx_seq_one_letter_code
_entity_poly.pdbx_strand_id
1 'polypeptide(L)' 'MGKQEKTEAELEEMIAQRIVVGGVYVSVRPDPLVGWKPMVITAPKHASYAQKLADEVAAELRKKFSLKTRG' A
#
# COMPACT_ATOMS: atom_id res chain seq x y z
N MET A 1 6.62 -13.18 16.74
CA MET A 1 7.50 -12.54 15.74
C MET A 1 6.95 -11.14 15.49
N GLY A 2 7.76 -10.09 15.63
CA GLY A 2 7.33 -8.70 15.40
C GLY A 2 7.14 -8.41 13.90
N LYS A 3 6.34 -7.40 13.57
CA LYS A 3 6.23 -6.89 12.19
C LYS A 3 7.56 -6.25 11.79
N GLN A 4 7.96 -6.43 10.54
CA GLN A 4 9.13 -5.74 9.99
C GLN A 4 8.74 -4.30 9.61
N GLU A 5 9.54 -3.33 10.04
CA GLU A 5 9.33 -1.94 9.65
C GLU A 5 9.73 -1.71 8.20
N LYS A 6 8.86 -1.01 7.47
CA LYS A 6 9.06 -0.60 6.07
C LYS A 6 8.75 0.87 5.91
N THR A 7 9.50 1.54 5.06
CA THR A 7 9.21 2.93 4.67
C THR A 7 7.94 3.01 3.81
N GLU A 8 7.38 4.22 3.64
CA GLU A 8 6.27 4.46 2.72
C GLU A 8 6.62 3.93 1.32
N ALA A 9 7.79 4.30 0.79
CA ALA A 9 8.25 3.91 -0.55
C ALA A 9 8.37 2.38 -0.73
N GLU A 10 8.89 1.66 0.25
CA GLU A 10 8.96 0.20 0.18
C GLU A 10 7.56 -0.43 0.16
N LEU A 11 6.62 0.07 0.97
CA LEU A 11 5.25 -0.44 0.98
C LEU A 11 4.51 -0.08 -0.32
N GLU A 12 4.72 1.12 -0.85
CA GLU A 12 4.19 1.57 -2.14
C GLU A 12 4.63 0.63 -3.26
N GLU A 13 5.93 0.33 -3.33
CA GLU A 13 6.49 -0.58 -4.32
C GLU A 13 5.91 -2.00 -4.19
N MET A 14 5.84 -2.54 -2.96
CA MET A 14 5.28 -3.88 -2.72
C MET A 14 3.80 -3.99 -3.11
N ILE A 15 3.03 -2.90 -2.99
CA ILE A 15 1.63 -2.86 -3.40
C ILE A 15 1.53 -2.74 -4.92
N ALA A 16 2.30 -1.84 -5.54
CA ALA A 16 2.31 -1.64 -6.98
C ALA A 16 2.71 -2.92 -7.74
N GLN A 17 3.73 -3.65 -7.26
CA GLN A 17 4.16 -4.93 -7.82
C GLN A 17 3.06 -6.00 -7.82
N ARG A 18 2.09 -5.93 -6.91
CA ARG A 18 0.99 -6.91 -6.79
C ARG A 18 -0.28 -6.54 -7.54
N ILE A 19 -0.46 -5.25 -7.85
CA ILE A 19 -1.61 -4.80 -8.62
C ILE A 19 -1.45 -5.21 -10.10
N VAL A 20 -0.22 -5.33 -10.62
CA VAL A 20 0.10 -5.77 -12.00
C VAL A 20 -0.70 -5.01 -13.09
N VAL A 21 -1.11 -3.78 -12.79
CA VAL A 21 -1.75 -2.86 -13.75
C VAL A 21 -0.79 -1.71 -14.02
N GLY A 22 -0.33 -1.62 -15.26
CA GLY A 22 0.55 -0.52 -15.69
C GLY A 22 -0.16 0.84 -15.55
N GLY A 23 0.57 1.85 -15.07
CA GLY A 23 0.04 3.21 -14.87
C GLY A 23 -0.72 3.42 -13.56
N VAL A 24 -0.77 2.42 -12.67
CA VAL A 24 -1.24 2.61 -11.30
C VAL A 24 -0.11 3.13 -10.42
N TYR A 25 -0.31 4.30 -9.81
CA TYR A 25 0.57 4.85 -8.79
C TYR A 25 -0.12 4.81 -7.43
N VAL A 26 0.55 4.24 -6.44
CA VAL A 26 0.05 4.10 -5.07
C VAL A 26 0.93 4.92 -4.15
N SER A 27 0.31 5.66 -3.23
CA SER A 27 0.98 6.25 -2.08
C SER A 27 0.56 5.54 -0.80
N VAL A 28 1.46 5.39 0.16
CA VAL A 28 1.17 4.85 1.49
C VAL A 28 1.24 5.97 2.51
N ARG A 29 0.25 6.05 3.40
CA ARG A 29 0.18 7.05 4.47
C ARG A 29 -0.07 6.40 5.83
N PRO A 30 0.45 6.99 6.92
CA PRO A 30 0.05 6.62 8.27
C PRO A 30 -1.47 6.70 8.44
N ASP A 31 -2.05 5.76 9.17
CA ASP A 31 -3.47 5.75 9.50
C ASP A 31 -3.67 5.32 10.95
N PRO A 32 -4.39 6.10 11.78
CA PRO A 32 -4.52 5.81 13.21
C PRO A 32 -5.35 4.56 13.53
N LEU A 33 -6.18 4.08 12.60
CA LEU A 33 -7.06 2.92 12.83
C LEU A 33 -6.36 1.61 12.47
N VAL A 34 -5.58 1.62 11.38
CA VAL A 34 -4.99 0.40 10.82
C VAL A 34 -3.46 0.42 10.74
N GLY A 35 -2.83 1.47 11.23
CA GLY A 35 -1.39 1.73 11.18
C GLY A 35 -0.98 2.49 9.92
N TRP A 36 -1.37 1.99 8.75
CA TRP A 36 -1.13 2.64 7.46
C TRP A 36 -2.12 2.18 6.40
N LYS A 37 -2.36 3.03 5.39
CA LYS A 37 -3.26 2.73 4.27
C LYS A 37 -2.66 3.11 2.91
N PRO A 38 -2.99 2.38 1.85
CA PRO A 38 -2.68 2.79 0.49
C PRO A 38 -3.71 3.78 -0.06
N MET A 39 -3.27 4.62 -0.98
CA MET A 39 -4.09 5.52 -1.76
C MET A 39 -3.61 5.49 -3.20
N VAL A 40 -4.48 5.11 -4.13
CA VAL A 40 -4.21 5.19 -5.57
C VAL A 40 -4.31 6.66 -5.98
N ILE A 41 -3.19 7.22 -6.43
CA ILE A 41 -3.11 8.62 -6.89
C ILE A 41 -3.46 8.71 -8.37
N THR A 42 -3.01 7.73 -9.16
CA THR A 42 -3.31 7.64 -10.58
C THR A 42 -3.63 6.20 -10.95
N ALA A 43 -4.59 6.01 -11.86
CA ALA A 43 -4.86 4.72 -12.47
C ALA A 43 -5.42 4.93 -13.88
N PRO A 44 -5.22 3.98 -14.81
CA PRO A 44 -5.92 3.97 -16.08
C PRO A 44 -7.44 3.94 -15.90
N LYS A 45 -8.19 4.52 -16.85
CA LYS A 45 -9.68 4.57 -16.78
C LYS A 45 -10.35 3.21 -16.60
N HIS A 46 -9.76 2.14 -17.16
CA HIS A 46 -10.30 0.78 -17.08
C HIS A 46 -9.99 0.09 -15.73
N ALA A 47 -9.15 0.70 -14.88
CA ALA A 47 -8.70 0.15 -13.61
C ALA A 47 -9.36 0.84 -12.41
N SER A 48 -10.67 1.12 -12.50
CA SER A 48 -11.44 1.72 -11.40
C SER A 48 -11.43 0.87 -10.11
N TYR A 49 -11.11 -0.42 -10.22
CA TYR A 49 -10.94 -1.35 -9.11
C TYR A 49 -9.57 -1.27 -8.42
N ALA A 50 -8.64 -0.45 -8.92
CA ALA A 50 -7.25 -0.40 -8.42
C ALA A 50 -7.16 -0.06 -6.93
N GLN A 51 -7.99 0.85 -6.42
CA GLN A 51 -7.99 1.20 -4.99
C GLN A 51 -8.39 0.00 -4.13
N LYS A 52 -9.47 -0.70 -4.51
CA LYS A 52 -9.91 -1.90 -3.78
C LYS A 52 -8.83 -2.97 -3.74
N LEU A 53 -8.15 -3.20 -4.87
CA LEU A 53 -7.05 -4.17 -4.93
C LEU A 53 -5.86 -3.73 -4.06
N ALA A 54 -5.54 -2.43 -4.06
CA ALA A 54 -4.51 -1.87 -3.18
C ALA A 54 -4.86 -2.12 -1.70
N ASP A 55 -6.11 -1.91 -1.31
CA ASP A 55 -6.60 -2.12 0.06
C ASP A 55 -6.49 -3.58 0.49
N GLU A 56 -6.86 -4.52 -0.39
CA GLU A 56 -6.74 -5.97 -0.17
C GLU A 56 -5.28 -6.38 0.02
N VAL A 57 -4.40 -5.92 -0.87
CA VAL A 57 -2.95 -6.17 -0.77
C VAL A 57 -2.38 -5.58 0.53
N ALA A 58 -2.78 -4.37 0.89
CA ALA A 58 -2.33 -3.71 2.12
C ALA A 58 -2.81 -4.44 3.38
N ALA A 59 -4.02 -5.03 3.37
CA ALA A 59 -4.50 -5.84 4.48
C ALA A 59 -3.59 -7.06 4.72
N GLU A 60 -3.12 -7.72 3.67
CA GLU A 60 -2.17 -8.84 3.77
C GLU A 60 -0.78 -8.39 4.20
N LEU A 61 -0.29 -7.26 3.66
CA LEU A 61 1.01 -6.69 4.05
C LEU A 61 1.03 -6.27 5.51
N ARG A 62 -0.06 -5.67 6.03
CA ARG A 62 -0.17 -5.23 7.43
C ARG A 62 0.00 -6.36 8.44
N LYS A 63 -0.20 -7.63 8.05
CA LYS A 63 0.07 -8.79 8.92
C LYS A 63 1.57 -8.99 9.17
N LYS A 64 2.42 -8.58 8.22
CA LYS A 64 3.88 -8.80 8.21
C LYS A 64 4.68 -7.52 8.43
N PHE A 65 4.14 -6.38 8.02
CA PHE A 65 4.86 -5.11 7.95
C PHE A 65 4.13 -3.99 8.70
N SER A 66 4.91 -3.16 9.38
CA SER A 66 4.48 -1.88 9.94
C SER A 66 5.11 -0.73 9.17
N LEU A 67 4.43 0.41 9.12
CA LEU A 67 5.02 1.62 8.56
C LEU A 67 6.05 2.16 9.56
N LYS A 68 7.27 2.39 9.07
CA LYS A 68 8.35 3.02 9.83
C LYS A 68 7.95 4.46 10.11
N THR A 69 7.67 4.78 11.37
CA THR A 69 7.50 6.16 11.80
C THR A 69 8.84 6.87 11.67
N ARG A 70 8.87 8.03 11.01
CA ARG A 70 10.03 8.93 11.10
C ARG A 70 10.10 9.41 12.55
N GLY A 71 11.00 8.80 13.33
CA GLY A 71 11.41 9.29 14.64
C GLY A 71 12.26 10.54 14.52
#